data_AF-A0A352S088-F1
#
_entry.id   AF-A0A352S088-F1
#
_cell.length_a   1.000
_cell.length_b   1.000
_cell.length_c   1.000
_cell.angle_alpha   90.00
_cell.angle_beta   90.00
_cell.angle_gamma   90.00
#
_symmetry.space_group_name_H-M   'P 1'
#
loop_
_entity.id
_entity.type
_entity.pdbx_description
1 polymer ?
#
loop_
_entity_poly.entity_id
_entity_poly.type
_entity_poly.pdbx_seq_one_letter_code
_entity_poly.pdbx_strand_id
1 'polypeptide(L)'
;VMVNINPAYRLAELEYALNKVGCKAIIAPEAFKTSRYLDMLATLAPELAKAEPGALYAARLPLLRWVIRMEDVPTPGMLTFRELLARGANVPKTALDEITAGLDARDPINIQFTSG
;
A
#
# COMPACT_ATOMS: atom_id res chain seq x y z
N VAL A 1 10.29 5.27 1.55
CA VAL A 1 10.75 3.99 0.96
C VAL A 1 9.63 3.36 0.13
N MET A 2 9.87 3.11 -1.16
CA MET A 2 9.00 2.35 -2.05
C MET A 2 9.41 0.87 -2.03
N VAL A 3 8.44 -0.04 -2.02
CA VAL A 3 8.72 -1.49 -2.07
C VAL A 3 8.07 -2.07 -3.32
N ASN A 4 8.85 -2.75 -4.15
CA ASN A 4 8.31 -3.48 -5.30
C ASN A 4 7.94 -4.89 -4.87
N ILE A 5 6.66 -5.25 -5.05
CA ILE A 5 6.13 -6.57 -4.73
C ILE A 5 5.99 -7.38 -6.01
N ASN A 6 6.39 -8.65 -5.97
CA ASN A 6 6.26 -9.54 -7.11
C ASN A 6 4.77 -9.85 -7.39
N PRO A 7 4.28 -9.58 -8.62
CA PRO A 7 2.89 -9.88 -9.00
C PRO A 7 2.49 -11.36 -8.90
N ALA A 8 3.46 -12.27 -8.83
CA ALA A 8 3.23 -13.71 -8.70
C ALA A 8 2.97 -14.18 -7.26
N TYR A 9 3.15 -13.31 -6.25
CA TYR A 9 2.93 -13.69 -4.86
C TYR A 9 1.49 -14.14 -4.60
N ARG A 10 1.37 -15.21 -3.82
CA ARG A 10 0.11 -15.67 -3.24
C ARG A 10 0.01 -15.13 -1.82
N LEU A 11 -1.02 -15.56 -1.10
CA LEU A 11 -1.36 -15.06 0.24
C LEU A 11 -0.18 -15.08 1.21
N ALA A 12 0.55 -16.19 1.28
CA ALA A 12 1.65 -16.36 2.24
C ALA A 12 2.84 -15.47 1.90
N GLU A 13 3.25 -15.39 0.62
CA GLU A 13 4.36 -14.53 0.21
C GLU A 13 4.01 -13.05 0.36
N LEU A 14 2.76 -12.67 0.05
CA LEU A 14 2.28 -11.30 0.23
C LEU A 14 2.28 -10.90 1.71
N GLU A 15 1.72 -11.73 2.59
CA GLU A 15 1.73 -11.49 4.04
C GLU A 15 3.16 -11.36 4.57
N TYR A 16 4.03 -12.31 4.20
CA TYR A 16 5.43 -12.27 4.60
C TYR A 16 6.10 -10.98 4.14
N ALA A 17 5.96 -10.61 2.87
CA ALA A 17 6.62 -9.43 2.31
C ALA A 17 6.15 -8.14 2.99
N LEU A 18 4.84 -7.97 3.19
CA LEU A 18 4.26 -6.77 3.82
C LEU A 18 4.72 -6.63 5.27
N ASN A 19 4.74 -7.73 6.03
CA ASN A 19 5.21 -7.73 7.41
C ASN A 19 6.73 -7.51 7.50
N LYS A 20 7.50 -8.16 6.64
CA LYS A 20 8.98 -8.09 6.64
C LYS A 20 9.50 -6.66 6.48
N VAL A 21 8.84 -5.85 5.65
CA VAL A 21 9.23 -4.45 5.37
C VAL A 21 8.45 -3.43 6.19
N GLY A 22 7.54 -3.89 7.06
CA GLY A 22 6.64 -3.02 7.82
C GLY A 22 5.82 -2.08 6.92
N CYS A 23 5.24 -2.65 5.87
CA CYS A 23 4.50 -1.89 4.86
C CYS A 23 3.32 -1.14 5.46
N LYS A 24 3.28 0.19 5.29
CA LYS A 24 2.20 1.06 5.79
C LYS A 24 1.10 1.33 4.77
N ALA A 25 1.43 1.23 3.48
CA ALA A 25 0.53 1.50 2.38
C ALA A 25 0.84 0.55 1.22
N ILE A 26 -0.19 -0.07 0.65
CA ILE A 26 -0.08 -0.90 -0.56
C ILE A 26 -0.92 -0.29 -1.68
N ILE A 27 -0.35 -0.22 -2.88
CA ILE A 27 -1.08 0.12 -4.11
C ILE A 27 -1.17 -1.16 -4.95
N ALA A 28 -2.39 -1.59 -5.27
CA ALA A 28 -2.62 -2.83 -6.01
C ALA A 28 -3.76 -2.68 -7.03
N PRO A 29 -3.66 -3.35 -8.20
CA PRO A 29 -4.81 -3.51 -9.08
C PRO A 29 -5.80 -4.53 -8.50
N GLU A 30 -7.02 -4.59 -9.02
CA GLU A 30 -7.95 -5.67 -8.68
C GLU A 30 -7.33 -7.04 -8.95
N ALA A 31 -6.80 -7.20 -10.15
CA ALA A 31 -6.20 -8.44 -10.61
C ALA A 31 -5.06 -8.19 -11.60
N PHE A 32 -4.12 -9.14 -11.67
CA PHE A 32 -3.14 -9.23 -12.75
C PHE A 32 -2.88 -10.69 -13.07
N LYS A 33 -3.08 -11.08 -14.34
CA LYS A 33 -3.07 -12.50 -14.77
C LYS A 33 -4.04 -13.32 -13.90
N THR A 34 -3.54 -14.31 -13.16
CA THR A 34 -4.33 -15.19 -12.28
C THR A 34 -4.30 -14.76 -10.80
N SER A 35 -3.69 -13.61 -10.50
CA SER A 35 -3.63 -13.06 -9.14
C SER A 35 -4.76 -12.07 -8.92
N ARG A 36 -5.53 -12.25 -7.85
CA ARG A 36 -6.63 -11.37 -7.41
C ARG A 36 -6.21 -10.65 -6.13
N TYR A 37 -5.59 -9.47 -6.24
CA TYR A 37 -4.92 -8.85 -5.09
C TYR A 37 -5.88 -8.31 -4.04
N LEU A 38 -7.00 -7.73 -4.47
CA LEU A 38 -7.97 -7.21 -3.51
C LEU A 38 -8.63 -8.35 -2.72
N ASP A 39 -8.87 -9.50 -3.36
CA ASP A 39 -9.36 -10.71 -2.70
C ASP A 39 -8.32 -11.24 -1.69
N MET A 40 -7.03 -11.25 -2.06
CA MET A 40 -5.95 -11.64 -1.16
C MET A 40 -5.83 -10.67 0.03
N LEU A 41 -5.89 -9.36 -0.21
CA LEU A 41 -5.83 -8.35 0.85
C LEU A 41 -7.03 -8.43 1.78
N ALA A 42 -8.25 -8.65 1.26
CA ALA A 42 -9.44 -8.86 2.07
C ALA A 42 -9.35 -10.15 2.91
N THR A 43 -8.69 -11.18 2.40
CA THR A 43 -8.42 -12.43 3.15
C THR A 43 -7.38 -12.22 4.26
N LEU A 44 -6.34 -11.42 4.00
CA LEU A 44 -5.31 -11.10 5.00
C LEU A 44 -5.81 -10.09 6.06
N ALA A 45 -6.70 -9.18 5.67
CA ALA A 45 -7.20 -8.08 6.47
C ALA A 45 -8.73 -7.97 6.34
N PRO A 46 -9.52 -8.93 6.85
CA PRO A 46 -10.99 -8.88 6.79
C PRO A 46 -11.58 -7.65 7.49
N GLU A 47 -10.85 -7.04 8.42
CA GLU A 47 -11.21 -5.79 9.09
C GLU A 47 -11.37 -4.61 8.12
N LEU A 48 -10.78 -4.70 6.92
CA LEU A 48 -10.88 -3.70 5.86
C LEU A 48 -12.34 -3.41 5.48
N ALA A 49 -13.21 -4.42 5.54
CA ALA A 49 -14.64 -4.26 5.22
C ALA A 49 -15.38 -3.26 6.14
N LYS A 50 -14.82 -2.96 7.31
CA LYS A 50 -15.39 -2.07 8.32
C LYS A 50 -14.52 -0.85 8.62
N ALA A 51 -13.33 -0.79 8.04
CA ALA A 51 -12.39 0.29 8.29
C ALA A 51 -12.73 1.51 7.41
N GLU A 52 -12.46 2.69 7.92
CA GLU A 52 -12.33 3.89 7.09
C GLU A 52 -10.95 3.88 6.39
N PRO A 53 -10.82 4.44 5.18
CA PRO A 53 -9.53 4.50 4.49
C PRO A 53 -8.45 5.19 5.35
N GLY A 54 -7.35 4.48 5.63
CA GLY A 54 -6.26 4.94 6.49
C GLY A 54 -6.37 4.54 7.96
N ALA A 55 -7.50 3.98 8.38
CA ALA A 55 -7.78 3.52 9.74
C ALA A 55 -7.82 1.99 9.86
N LEU A 56 -7.14 1.26 8.97
CA LEU A 56 -7.07 -0.20 9.04
C LEU A 56 -6.24 -0.67 10.24
N TYR A 57 -6.81 -1.53 11.08
CA TYR A 57 -6.08 -2.28 12.10
C TYR A 57 -6.32 -3.77 11.89
N ALA A 58 -5.50 -4.39 11.04
CA ALA A 58 -5.59 -5.80 10.70
C ALA A 58 -4.65 -6.65 11.57
N ALA A 59 -5.15 -7.73 12.15
CA ALA A 59 -4.35 -8.58 13.05
C ALA A 59 -3.12 -9.19 12.36
N ARG A 60 -3.26 -9.60 11.09
CA ARG A 60 -2.18 -10.24 10.31
C ARG A 60 -1.22 -9.24 9.65
N LEU A 61 -1.66 -8.00 9.47
CA LEU A 61 -0.90 -6.93 8.83
C LEU A 61 -0.88 -5.69 9.74
N PRO A 62 -0.25 -5.78 10.94
CA PRO A 62 -0.41 -4.80 12.01
C PRO A 62 0.06 -3.38 11.65
N LEU A 63 0.98 -3.27 10.69
CA LEU A 63 1.54 -1.99 10.23
C LEU A 63 0.82 -1.43 8.99
N LEU A 64 0.02 -2.23 8.29
CA LEU A 64 -0.71 -1.77 7.11
C LEU A 64 -1.88 -0.87 7.53
N ARG A 65 -1.91 0.36 6.99
CA ARG A 65 -2.96 1.35 7.26
C ARG A 65 -3.75 1.72 6.01
N TRP A 66 -3.09 1.75 4.86
CA TRP A 66 -3.68 2.18 3.61
C TRP A 66 -3.70 1.05 2.58
N VAL A 67 -4.87 0.74 2.06
CA VAL A 67 -5.04 -0.05 0.84
C VAL A 67 -5.54 0.88 -0.24
N ILE A 68 -4.74 1.06 -1.28
CA ILE A 68 -5.07 1.91 -2.42
C ILE A 68 -5.26 1.01 -3.64
N ARG A 69 -6.48 0.98 -4.18
CA ARG A 69 -6.76 0.27 -5.40
C ARG A 69 -6.54 1.15 -6.63
N MET A 70 -6.04 0.57 -7.70
CA MET A 70 -5.73 1.33 -8.92
C MET A 70 -6.98 1.74 -9.70
N GLU A 71 -8.00 0.89 -9.74
CA GLU A 71 -9.24 1.17 -10.46
C GLU A 71 -10.14 2.12 -9.68
N ASP A 72 -10.93 2.90 -10.41
CA ASP A 72 -11.83 3.91 -9.86
C ASP A 72 -13.19 3.33 -9.44
N VAL A 73 -13.15 2.32 -8.58
CA VAL A 73 -14.34 1.65 -8.04
C VAL A 73 -14.31 1.77 -6.51
N PRO A 74 -15.27 2.45 -5.87
CA PRO A 74 -15.31 2.55 -4.42
C PRO A 74 -15.33 1.17 -3.75
N THR A 75 -14.55 1.01 -2.68
CA THR A 75 -14.48 -0.25 -1.92
C THR A 75 -14.26 0.06 -0.45
N PRO A 76 -15.02 -0.54 0.49
CA PRO A 76 -14.87 -0.28 1.92
C PRO A 76 -13.41 -0.42 2.40
N GLY A 77 -12.96 0.53 3.21
CA GLY A 77 -11.60 0.59 3.75
C GLY A 77 -10.49 0.95 2.77
N MET A 78 -10.80 1.15 1.48
CA MET A 78 -9.82 1.46 0.45
C MET A 78 -9.98 2.88 -0.09
N LEU A 79 -8.86 3.47 -0.54
CA LEU A 79 -8.90 4.60 -1.49
C LEU A 79 -8.79 4.08 -2.91
N THR A 80 -9.41 4.77 -3.86
CA THR A 80 -8.96 4.67 -5.26
C THR A 80 -7.72 5.53 -5.47
N PHE A 81 -6.90 5.17 -6.46
CA PHE A 81 -5.73 5.97 -6.80
C PHE A 81 -6.11 7.39 -7.24
N ARG A 82 -7.27 7.56 -7.90
CA ARG A 82 -7.82 8.88 -8.24
C ARG A 82 -8.13 9.72 -7.00
N GLU A 83 -8.76 9.13 -5.98
CA GLU A 83 -9.03 9.82 -4.71
C GLU A 83 -7.75 10.22 -3.97
N LEU A 84 -6.73 9.36 -4.00
CA LEU A 84 -5.42 9.67 -3.44
C LEU A 84 -4.80 10.91 -4.12
N LEU A 85 -4.83 10.97 -5.45
CA LEU A 85 -4.33 12.13 -6.20
C LEU A 85 -5.13 13.40 -5.88
N ALA A 86 -6.46 13.29 -5.78
CA ALA A 86 -7.31 14.42 -5.42
C ALA A 86 -6.99 14.97 -4.02
N ARG A 87 -6.69 14.10 -3.04
CA ARG A 87 -6.23 14.51 -1.71
C ARG A 87 -4.89 15.24 -1.75
N GLY A 88 -4.00 14.83 -2.66
CA GLY A 88 -2.69 15.46 -2.85
C GLY A 88 -2.75 16.82 -3.55
N ALA A 89 -3.83 17.14 -4.27
CA ALA A 89 -3.92 18.34 -5.12
C ALA A 89 -3.77 19.66 -4.35
N ASN A 90 -4.14 19.68 -3.07
CA ASN A 90 -4.09 20.87 -2.22
C ASN A 90 -2.87 20.90 -1.29
N VAL A 91 -1.93 19.94 -1.41
CA VAL A 91 -0.72 19.93 -0.60
C VAL A 91 0.21 21.05 -1.08
N PRO A 92 0.59 22.01 -0.23
CA PRO A 92 1.48 23.09 -0.63
C PRO A 92 2.85 22.56 -1.05
N LYS A 93 3.46 23.21 -2.05
CA LYS A 93 4.85 22.90 -2.46
C LYS A 93 5.84 23.04 -1.31
N THR A 94 5.61 23.99 -0.40
CA THR A 94 6.47 24.19 0.78
C THR A 94 6.54 22.97 1.69
N ALA A 95 5.46 22.19 1.81
CA ALA A 95 5.48 20.95 2.58
C ALA A 95 6.39 19.88 1.93
N LEU A 96 6.44 19.85 0.59
CA LEU A 96 7.37 18.99 -0.13
C LEU A 96 8.82 19.48 0.02
N ASP A 97 9.03 20.81 -0.01
CA ASP A 97 10.34 21.42 0.16
C ASP A 97 10.92 21.14 1.55
N GLU A 98 10.10 21.24 2.60
CA GLU A 98 10.47 20.92 3.99
C GLU A 98 10.90 19.46 4.16
N ILE A 99 10.15 18.52 3.56
CA ILE A 99 10.53 17.10 3.57
C ILE A 99 11.84 16.90 2.81
N THR A 100 11.98 17.50 1.64
CA THR A 100 13.15 17.36 0.77
C THR A 100 14.42 17.87 1.45
N ALA A 101 14.32 18.98 2.21
CA ALA A 101 15.44 19.54 2.95
C ALA A 101 15.94 18.62 4.10
N GLY A 102 15.12 17.67 4.56
CA GLY A 102 15.46 16.71 5.59
C GLY A 102 16.04 15.38 5.10
N LEU A 103 16.18 15.19 3.78
CA LEU A 103 16.66 13.94 3.18
C LEU A 103 18.15 14.00 2.81
N ASP A 104 18.84 12.87 2.94
CA ASP A 104 20.21 12.66 2.46
C ASP A 104 20.24 11.74 1.24
N ALA A 105 21.26 11.91 0.38
CA ALA A 105 21.45 11.06 -0.80
C ALA A 105 21.71 9.58 -0.47
N ARG A 106 22.05 9.25 0.78
CA ARG A 106 22.22 7.87 1.28
C ARG A 106 20.97 7.30 1.93
N ASP A 107 19.88 8.06 2.03
CA ASP A 107 18.65 7.54 2.61
C ASP A 107 18.06 6.41 1.74
N PRO A 108 17.58 5.32 2.35
CA PRO A 108 16.99 4.24 1.60
C PRO A 108 15.65 4.69 0.99
N ILE A 109 15.56 4.72 -0.34
CA ILE A 109 14.33 5.07 -1.05
C ILE A 109 13.58 3.87 -1.61
N ASN A 110 14.24 2.72 -1.77
CA ASN A 110 13.66 1.53 -2.39
C ASN A 110 14.08 0.24 -1.68
N ILE A 111 13.15 -0.71 -1.59
CA ILE A 111 13.43 -2.11 -1.23
C ILE A 111 12.93 -2.99 -2.38
N GLN A 112 13.80 -3.87 -2.86
CA GLN A 112 13.48 -4.84 -3.89
C GLN A 112 13.74 -6.26 -3.36
N PHE A 113 12.69 -7.08 -3.33
CA PHE A 113 12.82 -8.51 -3.07
C PHE A 113 13.48 -9.17 -4.28
N THR A 114 14.59 -9.88 -4.05
CA THR A 114 15.20 -10.77 -5.05
C THR A 114 14.63 -12.17 -4.91
N SER A 115 14.78 -13.00 -5.94
CA SER A 115 14.10 -14.30 -6.05
C SER A 115 14.46 -15.32 -4.97
N GLY A 116 15.55 -15.09 -4.21
CA GLY A 116 16.20 -16.16 -3.45
C GLY A 116 16.92 -17.12 -4.37
#